data_AF-A0A8T6CF01-F1
#
_entry.id   AF-A0A8T6CF01-F1
#
_cell.length_a   1.000
_cell.length_b   1.000
_cell.length_c   1.000
_cell.angle_alpha   90.00
_cell.angle_beta   90.00
_cell.angle_gamma   90.00
#
_symmetry.space_group_name_H-M   'P 1'
#
loop_
_entity.id
_entity.type
_entity.pdbx_description
1 polymer ?
#
loop_
_entity_poly.entity_id
_entity_poly.type
_entity_poly.pdbx_seq_one_letter_code
_entity_poly.pdbx_strand_id
1 'polypeptide(L)'
;ARYAMTLPTFEAIAGEHSWTTSGSEVILMRTLNHFLSSYDDADGVKTGFTEEAGKTLVASATRDGRRVIAVLLNAPDRSSAAATLIEWAFTDHTWPR
;
A
#
# COMPACT_ATOMS: atom_id res chain seq x y z
N ALA A 1 -5.55 -1.24 8.81
CA ALA A 1 -4.49 -1.87 8.02
C ALA A 1 -4.10 -3.23 8.59
N ARG A 2 -3.46 -3.32 9.76
CA ARG A 2 -3.05 -4.61 10.38
C ARG A 2 -4.15 -5.68 10.38
N TYR A 3 -5.35 -5.34 10.86
CA TYR A 3 -6.49 -6.26 10.83
C TYR A 3 -7.03 -6.50 9.42
N ALA A 4 -7.23 -5.44 8.63
CA ALA A 4 -7.80 -5.57 7.29
C ALA A 4 -6.96 -6.49 6.37
N MET A 5 -5.63 -6.42 6.45
CA MET A 5 -4.73 -7.29 5.68
C MET A 5 -4.74 -8.75 6.15
N THR A 6 -5.45 -9.12 7.23
CA THR A 6 -5.69 -10.53 7.56
C THR A 6 -6.93 -11.10 6.86
N LEU A 7 -7.69 -10.26 6.14
CA LEU A 7 -8.88 -10.66 5.40
C LEU A 7 -8.46 -10.91 3.93
N PRO A 8 -8.53 -12.15 3.42
CA PRO A 8 -8.01 -12.48 2.09
C PRO A 8 -8.61 -11.62 0.97
N THR A 9 -9.91 -11.32 1.06
CA THR A 9 -10.59 -10.47 0.08
C THR A 9 -10.06 -9.03 0.10
N PHE A 10 -9.76 -8.49 1.29
CA PHE A 10 -9.24 -7.12 1.39
C PHE A 10 -7.81 -7.04 0.85
N GLU A 11 -6.96 -8.01 1.22
CA GLU A 11 -5.58 -8.10 0.73
C GLU A 11 -5.54 -8.18 -0.81
N ALA A 12 -6.37 -9.05 -1.41
CA ALA A 12 -6.48 -9.16 -2.85
C ALA A 12 -6.90 -7.85 -3.52
N ILE A 13 -7.92 -7.17 -2.99
CA ILE A 13 -8.38 -5.88 -3.54
C ILE A 13 -7.33 -4.77 -3.35
N ALA A 14 -6.66 -4.73 -2.20
CA ALA A 14 -5.68 -3.70 -1.88
C ALA A 14 -4.40 -3.79 -2.71
N GLY A 15 -4.01 -5.00 -3.10
CA GLY A 15 -2.86 -5.27 -3.97
C GLY A 15 -3.14 -5.18 -5.48
N GLU A 16 -4.41 -5.02 -5.88
CA GLU A 16 -4.79 -5.02 -7.29
C GLU A 16 -4.29 -3.76 -8.02
N HIS A 17 -3.63 -3.95 -9.17
CA HIS A 17 -3.16 -2.84 -10.00
C HIS A 17 -4.26 -2.29 -10.89
N SER A 18 -5.15 -3.16 -11.36
CA SER A 18 -6.27 -2.77 -12.21
C SER A 18 -7.40 -3.77 -12.16
N TRP A 19 -8.62 -3.27 -12.32
CA TRP A 19 -9.80 -4.11 -12.39
C TRP A 19 -10.71 -3.64 -13.52
N THR A 20 -11.24 -4.60 -14.28
CA THR A 20 -12.18 -4.31 -15.35
C THR A 20 -13.59 -4.65 -14.89
N THR A 21 -14.51 -3.69 -14.99
CA THR A 21 -15.91 -3.91 -14.63
C THR A 21 -16.55 -5.02 -15.48
N SER A 22 -17.46 -5.77 -14.88
CA SER A 22 -18.38 -6.63 -15.60
C SER A 22 -19.77 -5.98 -15.63
N GLY A 23 -20.41 -5.94 -16.80
CA GLY A 23 -21.72 -5.29 -16.98
C GLY A 23 -21.95 -4.81 -18.40
N SER A 24 -23.01 -4.00 -18.58
CA SER A 24 -23.34 -3.37 -19.87
C SER A 24 -22.28 -2.37 -20.34
N GLU A 25 -21.47 -1.85 -19.41
CA GLU A 25 -20.35 -0.98 -19.69
C GLU A 25 -19.07 -1.57 -19.09
N VAL A 26 -18.03 -1.69 -19.92
CA VAL A 26 -16.74 -2.27 -19.58
C VAL A 26 -15.72 -1.14 -19.39
N ILE A 27 -15.32 -0.92 -18.14
CA ILE A 27 -14.43 0.16 -17.74
C ILE A 27 -13.19 -0.47 -17.10
N LEU A 28 -12.02 -0.09 -17.59
CA LEU A 28 -10.75 -0.44 -16.97
C LEU A 28 -10.40 0.58 -15.88
N MET A 29 -10.52 0.15 -14.63
CA MET A 29 -10.12 0.93 -13.46
C MET A 29 -8.66 0.64 -13.12
N ARG A 30 -7.88 1.68 -12.84
CA ARG A 30 -6.50 1.55 -12.35
C ARG A 30 -6.41 2.04 -10.92
N THR A 31 -5.57 1.37 -10.14
CA THR A 31 -5.28 1.82 -8.78
C THR A 31 -4.66 3.21 -8.77
N LEU A 32 -5.07 4.04 -7.81
CA LEU A 32 -4.40 5.32 -7.52
C LEU A 32 -3.22 5.14 -6.55
N ASN A 33 -2.98 3.92 -6.09
CA ASN A 33 -1.87 3.61 -5.21
C ASN A 33 -0.60 3.33 -6.03
N HIS A 34 0.08 4.39 -6.48
CA HIS A 34 1.32 4.27 -7.24
C HIS A 34 2.47 3.58 -6.48
N PHE A 35 2.35 3.44 -5.14
CA PHE A 35 3.33 2.71 -4.34
C PHE A 35 3.43 1.23 -4.76
N LEU A 36 2.30 0.61 -5.15
CA LEU A 36 2.26 -0.78 -5.63
C LEU A 36 3.19 -1.01 -6.83
N SER A 37 3.27 -0.03 -7.73
CA SER A 37 4.14 -0.10 -8.91
C SER A 37 5.57 0.38 -8.67
N SER A 38 5.85 1.04 -7.55
CA SER A 38 7.16 1.68 -7.30
C SER A 38 8.04 0.96 -6.29
N TYR A 39 7.54 -0.12 -5.67
CA TYR A 39 8.26 -0.86 -4.64
C TYR A 39 7.94 -2.34 -4.77
N ASP A 40 8.96 -3.17 -5.05
CA ASP A 40 8.77 -4.55 -5.53
C ASP A 40 8.00 -5.45 -4.56
N ASP A 41 8.19 -5.27 -3.24
CA ASP A 41 7.48 -6.08 -2.23
C ASP A 41 6.10 -5.51 -1.83
N ALA A 42 5.62 -4.45 -2.51
CA ALA A 42 4.41 -3.75 -2.11
C ALA A 42 3.14 -4.56 -2.40
N ASP A 43 2.19 -4.52 -1.47
CA ASP A 43 0.94 -5.28 -1.54
C ASP A 43 -0.28 -4.51 -0.98
N GLY A 44 -0.16 -3.19 -0.82
CA GLY A 44 -1.27 -2.32 -0.42
C GLY A 44 -0.81 -0.95 0.10
N VAL A 45 -1.64 -0.17 0.78
CA VAL A 45 -3.07 -0.38 1.06
C VAL A 45 -3.91 0.71 0.41
N LYS A 46 -3.67 1.99 0.71
CA LYS A 46 -4.51 3.06 0.15
C LYS A 46 -3.90 4.47 0.28
N THR A 47 -4.10 5.26 -0.77
CA THR A 47 -3.84 6.71 -0.80
C THR A 47 -5.04 7.55 -0.35
N GLY A 48 -4.80 8.71 0.27
CA GLY A 48 -5.84 9.69 0.61
C GLY A 48 -5.38 11.13 0.40
N PHE A 49 -6.33 12.05 0.21
CA PHE A 49 -6.05 13.49 0.11
C PHE A 49 -7.32 14.29 0.43
N THR A 50 -7.18 15.32 1.26
CA THR A 50 -8.07 16.48 1.36
C THR A 50 -7.21 17.73 1.54
N GLU A 51 -7.79 18.92 1.40
CA GLU A 51 -7.05 20.17 1.58
C GLU A 51 -6.46 20.28 3.00
N GLU A 52 -7.22 19.90 4.03
CA GLU A 52 -6.82 19.99 5.42
C GLU A 52 -5.89 18.85 5.87
N ALA A 53 -6.09 17.64 5.34
CA ALA A 53 -5.29 16.46 5.72
C ALA A 53 -3.95 16.36 4.97
N GLY A 54 -3.83 17.08 3.85
CA GLY A 54 -2.73 16.89 2.90
C GLY A 54 -2.73 15.49 2.29
N LYS A 55 -1.61 15.10 1.67
CA LYS A 55 -1.46 13.77 1.07
C LYS A 55 -1.19 12.72 2.16
N THR A 56 -2.00 11.66 2.20
CA THR A 56 -1.83 10.54 3.14
C THR A 56 -1.63 9.21 2.41
N LEU A 57 -0.94 8.26 3.02
CA LEU A 57 -0.74 6.91 2.49
C LEU A 57 -0.65 5.90 3.64
N VAL A 58 -1.39 4.81 3.52
CA VAL A 58 -1.10 3.56 4.22
C VAL A 58 -0.45 2.64 3.20
N ALA A 59 0.85 2.39 3.37
CA ALA A 59 1.63 1.48 2.54
C ALA A 59 1.82 0.15 3.27
N SER A 60 1.85 -0.94 2.51
CA SER A 60 2.17 -2.27 3.02
C SER A 60 3.11 -2.97 2.04
N ALA A 61 4.04 -3.74 2.59
CA ALA A 61 4.94 -4.60 1.84
C ALA A 61 5.23 -5.88 2.61
N THR A 62 5.43 -6.99 1.89
CA THR A 62 5.73 -8.29 2.47
C THR A 62 7.00 -8.88 1.87
N ARG A 63 8.03 -9.07 2.70
CA ARG A 63 9.32 -9.67 2.34
C ARG A 63 9.61 -10.82 3.29
N ASP A 64 10.00 -11.99 2.76
CA ASP A 64 10.33 -13.19 3.54
C ASP A 64 9.27 -13.59 4.61
N GLY A 65 7.99 -13.51 4.22
CA GLY A 65 6.86 -13.84 5.10
C GLY A 65 6.58 -12.83 6.21
N ARG A 66 7.23 -11.65 6.18
CA ARG A 66 7.07 -10.58 7.16
C ARG A 66 6.46 -9.36 6.49
N ARG A 67 5.38 -8.85 7.08
CA ARG A 67 4.65 -7.69 6.58
C ARG A 67 4.99 -6.45 7.39
N VAL A 68 5.43 -5.39 6.70
CA VAL A 68 5.60 -4.04 7.27
C VAL A 68 4.45 -3.16 6.79
N ILE A 69 3.91 -2.34 7.69
CA ILE A 69 2.88 -1.35 7.36
C ILE A 69 3.40 0.03 7.77
N ALA A 70 3.47 0.96 6.83
CA ALA A 70 3.81 2.36 7.07
C ALA A 70 2.59 3.25 6.90
N VAL A 71 2.36 4.15 7.86
CA VAL A 71 1.24 5.12 7.83
C VAL A 71 1.81 6.53 7.80
N LEU A 72 1.50 7.24 6.72
CA LEU A 72 1.99 8.59 6.46
C LEU A 72 0.82 9.56 6.43
N LEU A 73 0.90 10.57 7.29
CA LEU A 73 -0.11 11.62 7.43
C LEU A 73 0.53 12.95 7.01
N ASN A 74 -0.19 13.74 6.21
CA ASN A 74 0.28 15.02 5.67
C ASN A 74 1.72 14.95 5.11
N ALA A 75 1.97 13.98 4.21
CA ALA A 75 3.27 13.69 3.63
C ALA A 75 3.25 13.96 2.11
N PRO A 76 3.76 15.11 1.64
CA PRO A 76 3.79 15.47 0.22
C PRO A 76 4.46 14.40 -0.68
N ASP A 77 5.52 13.76 -0.16
CA ASP A 77 6.34 12.74 -0.84
C ASP A 77 6.09 11.32 -0.29
N ARG A 78 4.82 11.05 0.09
CA ARG A 78 4.41 9.82 0.78
C ARG A 78 4.94 8.51 0.19
N SER A 79 5.03 8.35 -1.12
CA SER A 79 5.49 7.08 -1.71
C SER A 79 6.97 6.84 -1.44
N SER A 80 7.80 7.87 -1.59
CA SER A 80 9.24 7.78 -1.30
C SER A 80 9.48 7.61 0.20
N ALA A 81 8.80 8.39 1.03
CA ALA A 81 8.91 8.25 2.48
C ALA A 81 8.45 6.87 2.98
N ALA A 82 7.41 6.29 2.38
CA ALA A 82 6.97 4.94 2.69
C ALA A 82 8.03 3.89 2.30
N ALA A 83 8.62 4.00 1.10
CA ALA A 83 9.70 3.12 0.66
C ALA A 83 10.89 3.18 1.62
N THR A 84 11.31 4.38 2.03
CA THR A 84 12.42 4.54 3.00
C THR A 84 12.11 3.91 4.35
N LEU A 85 10.91 4.14 4.91
CA LEU A 85 10.53 3.58 6.21
C LEU A 85 10.42 2.05 6.17
N ILE A 86 9.85 1.51 5.10
CA ILE A 86 9.67 0.08 4.91
C ILE A 86 11.03 -0.61 4.70
N GLU A 87 11.89 -0.05 3.85
CA GLU A 87 13.23 -0.61 3.64
C GLU A 87 14.04 -0.58 4.94
N TRP A 88 14.03 0.54 5.67
CA TRP A 88 14.67 0.64 6.98
C TRP A 88 14.16 -0.44 7.96
N ALA A 89 12.85 -0.69 7.98
CA ALA A 89 12.27 -1.73 8.83
C ALA A 89 12.72 -3.14 8.40
N PHE A 90 12.94 -3.39 7.11
CA PHE A 90 13.46 -4.68 6.66
C PHE A 90 14.96 -4.85 6.90
N THR A 91 15.76 -3.78 6.82
CA THR A 91 17.22 -3.84 6.97
C THR A 91 17.69 -3.81 8.43
N ASP A 92 17.07 -2.96 9.24
CA ASP A 92 17.59 -2.63 10.58
C ASP A 92 16.85 -3.37 11.70
N HIS A 93 15.60 -3.80 11.44
CA HIS A 93 14.85 -4.55 12.45
C HIS A 93 15.28 -6.02 12.49
N THR A 94 15.70 -6.47 13.68
CA THR A 94 15.86 -7.90 13.93
C THR A 94 14.52 -8.52 14.29
N TRP A 95 14.03 -9.35 13.39
CA TRP A 95 12.77 -10.06 13.58
C TRP A 95 12.99 -11.30 14.45
N PRO A 96 12.15 -11.52 15.49
CA PRO A 96 12.18 -12.76 16.25
C PRO A 96 11.91 -13.96 15.33
N ARG A 97 12.54 -15.09 15.66
CA ARG A 97 12.31 -16.38 14.98
C ARG A 97 10.97 -16.97 15.38
#